data_AF-A0A2E4YTT0-F1
#
_entry.id   AF-A0A2E4YTT0-F1
#
_cell.length_a   1.000
_cell.length_b   1.000
_cell.length_c   1.000
_cell.angle_alpha   90.00
_cell.angle_beta   90.00
_cell.angle_gamma   90.00
#
_symmetry.space_group_name_H-M   'P 1'
#
loop_
_entity.id
_entity.type
_entity.pdbx_description
1 polymer ?
#
loop_
_entity_poly.entity_id
_entity_poly.type
_entity_poly.pdbx_seq_one_letter_code
_entity_poly.pdbx_strand_id
1 'polypeptide(L)'
;MLMKTFFTSLFVLMSFLFFAQQHGLNYPLEISNDCIEHHSIKQPSISNQLKTGDTIWSEDFGNGFPSGWTIEDLSGICPWVWSNDGSWGYFNSNNGSSPGTAINSTTAANGFLICDPDSANNVTYGQPSGANYQYLESYFTTNSIDLSGYPAVVLEFQQYFRYNNGIDLKVMVSTNNVTWTTYNVQGNSSNNTASTNADTVKLNISAVAGNQPNVYIKIGWSARVYFWMIDDMKILEADPNDLAIKTNYFETLGLPYYKIPTSQLTDINFSATVVNNGANDQTNSKLTVDVNGTSIGSSPTTTITTSSSDSLYLSQSYVPPSSTGQYNVKWTVSSDSLDNTPSDNYKTSIIEVTDYTYARDNNIKDGNRWNQGEPYELGNLFDIINNQDVWAVDFVVDDATEPGTIVYGILYSIDASSGDFIFEQNTDDYTISQTEIDNEATISLPFFSPFPLNSGRTYLIMVGTYGDGGATNDLVVRTAGISDPQTSFKYDGADLTWYYTTKTPMVRMNFDPVFSINEATASSAFVNQNQPNPFSFETTINYSVNTSGSYVFEVTNVAGKIIHEKNLGLKHKGNYSIKFQSNNLAPGIYFYSLINNKRRITKKMIIQ
;
A
#
# COMPACT_ATOMS: atom_id res chain seq x y z
N MET A 1 42.00 34.31 -55.22
CA MET A 1 40.90 34.60 -54.28
C MET A 1 39.62 34.59 -55.11
N LEU A 2 38.95 33.44 -55.20
CA LEU A 2 37.93 33.18 -56.22
C LEU A 2 36.80 32.32 -55.66
N MET A 3 35.57 32.78 -55.93
CA MET A 3 34.26 32.15 -55.80
C MET A 3 34.27 30.63 -55.98
N LYS A 4 33.45 29.91 -55.21
CA LYS A 4 32.80 28.68 -55.70
C LYS A 4 31.34 28.56 -55.26
N THR A 5 30.56 28.28 -56.29
CA THR A 5 29.13 28.09 -56.46
C THR A 5 28.67 26.68 -56.08
N PHE A 6 27.36 26.57 -55.85
CA PHE A 6 26.50 25.40 -55.64
C PHE A 6 26.75 24.20 -56.57
N PHE A 7 26.45 22.98 -56.07
CA PHE A 7 25.65 21.98 -56.78
C PHE A 7 24.91 21.05 -55.81
N THR A 8 23.60 20.93 -56.04
CA THR A 8 22.62 20.02 -55.45
C THR A 8 22.69 18.63 -56.11
N SER A 9 22.51 17.55 -55.35
CA SER A 9 22.02 16.27 -55.89
C SER A 9 21.20 15.50 -54.86
N LEU A 10 19.94 15.32 -55.22
CA LEU A 10 18.86 14.55 -54.59
C LEU A 10 19.12 13.04 -54.80
N PHE A 11 18.98 12.21 -53.76
CA PHE A 11 18.85 10.74 -53.92
C PHE A 11 17.66 10.24 -53.11
N VAL A 12 16.66 9.76 -53.84
CA VAL A 12 15.44 9.11 -53.35
C VAL A 12 15.72 7.61 -53.27
N LEU A 13 15.53 7.00 -52.10
CA LEU A 13 15.49 5.55 -51.95
C LEU A 13 14.04 5.08 -52.12
N MET A 14 13.83 4.17 -53.08
CA MET A 14 12.54 3.61 -53.43
C MET A 14 12.42 2.21 -52.81
N SER A 15 11.46 2.02 -51.92
CA SER A 15 11.11 0.74 -51.29
C SER A 15 10.17 -0.06 -52.19
N PHE A 16 10.56 -1.27 -52.59
CA PHE A 16 9.67 -2.24 -53.23
C PHE A 16 9.07 -3.20 -52.19
N LEU A 17 7.75 -3.17 -52.09
CA LEU A 17 6.92 -4.18 -51.42
C LEU A 17 6.80 -5.41 -52.33
N PHE A 18 7.04 -6.59 -51.81
CA PHE A 18 6.59 -7.85 -52.41
C PHE A 18 5.68 -8.58 -51.43
N PHE A 19 4.42 -8.71 -51.84
CA PHE A 19 3.45 -9.67 -51.32
C PHE A 19 3.76 -11.05 -51.92
N ALA A 20 3.69 -12.11 -51.11
CA ALA A 20 3.58 -13.48 -51.62
C ALA A 20 2.37 -14.17 -50.95
N GLN A 21 1.45 -14.61 -51.80
CA GLN A 21 0.21 -15.31 -51.46
C GLN A 21 0.47 -16.76 -51.07
N GLN A 22 -0.33 -17.21 -50.11
CA GLN A 22 -0.50 -18.59 -49.65
C GLN A 22 -1.20 -19.43 -50.72
N HIS A 23 -0.59 -20.52 -51.15
CA HIS A 23 -1.23 -21.56 -51.96
C HIS A 23 -1.25 -22.87 -51.18
N GLY A 24 -2.44 -23.33 -50.83
CA GLY A 24 -2.68 -24.63 -50.21
C GLY A 24 -2.60 -25.76 -51.23
N LEU A 25 -1.99 -26.87 -50.81
CA LEU A 25 -2.07 -28.17 -51.47
C LEU A 25 -2.32 -29.24 -50.40
N ASN A 26 -3.57 -29.71 -50.36
CA ASN A 26 -3.98 -30.97 -49.71
C ASN A 26 -3.44 -32.15 -50.49
N TYR A 27 -2.94 -33.21 -49.83
CA TYR A 27 -3.01 -34.62 -50.27
C TYR A 27 -2.67 -35.58 -49.09
N PRO A 28 -3.08 -36.87 -49.14
CA PRO A 28 -3.88 -37.50 -48.09
C PRO A 28 -3.14 -38.51 -47.19
N LEU A 29 -3.80 -38.85 -46.08
CA LEU A 29 -3.51 -39.99 -45.20
C LEU A 29 -3.88 -41.32 -45.89
N GLU A 30 -2.95 -42.29 -45.94
CA GLU A 30 -3.07 -43.60 -45.25
C GLU A 30 -1.96 -44.62 -45.65
N ILE A 31 -1.29 -45.13 -44.60
CA ILE A 31 -0.91 -46.52 -44.26
C ILE A 31 0.09 -47.34 -45.12
N SER A 32 1.07 -47.91 -44.38
CA SER A 32 1.81 -49.20 -44.51
C SER A 32 3.33 -48.96 -44.49
N ASN A 33 4.23 -49.77 -43.93
CA ASN A 33 4.24 -51.10 -43.31
C ASN A 33 5.57 -51.21 -42.53
N ASP A 34 5.62 -52.19 -41.63
CA ASP A 34 6.80 -52.96 -41.19
C ASP A 34 8.04 -52.30 -40.56
N CYS A 35 8.21 -52.71 -39.30
CA CYS A 35 9.44 -53.04 -38.59
C CYS A 35 10.74 -53.09 -39.42
N ILE A 36 11.67 -52.17 -39.13
CA ILE A 36 13.10 -52.33 -39.45
C ILE A 36 13.89 -52.05 -38.15
N GLU A 37 14.63 -53.07 -37.71
CA GLU A 37 15.61 -52.98 -36.62
C GLU A 37 16.65 -51.90 -36.90
N HIS A 38 16.72 -50.89 -36.05
CA HIS A 38 17.85 -49.96 -36.01
C HIS A 38 18.76 -50.28 -34.83
N HIS A 39 19.95 -50.78 -35.19
CA HIS A 39 21.11 -50.87 -34.32
C HIS A 39 21.35 -49.54 -33.58
N SER A 40 21.50 -49.64 -32.27
CA SER A 40 21.73 -48.53 -31.35
C SER A 40 23.05 -47.84 -31.65
N ILE A 41 22.99 -46.63 -32.20
CA ILE A 41 24.04 -45.64 -32.01
C ILE A 41 23.65 -44.89 -30.73
N LYS A 42 24.39 -45.12 -29.65
CA LYS A 42 24.31 -44.29 -28.44
C LYS A 42 24.68 -42.86 -28.83
N GLN A 43 23.68 -42.02 -29.09
CA GLN A 43 23.86 -40.59 -28.94
C GLN A 43 24.24 -40.32 -27.48
N PRO A 44 25.18 -39.39 -27.20
CA PRO A 44 25.38 -38.94 -25.83
C PRO A 44 24.03 -38.42 -25.35
N SER A 45 23.59 -38.90 -24.19
CA SER A 45 22.46 -38.35 -23.47
C SER A 45 22.62 -36.83 -23.46
N ILE A 46 21.64 -36.12 -24.04
CA ILE A 46 21.40 -34.73 -23.72
C ILE A 46 21.32 -34.73 -22.18
N SER A 47 22.30 -34.12 -21.51
CA SER A 47 22.14 -33.86 -20.08
C SER A 47 20.85 -33.08 -19.98
N ASN A 48 19.85 -33.62 -19.27
CA ASN A 48 18.72 -32.81 -18.83
C ASN A 48 19.34 -31.67 -18.01
N GLN A 49 19.65 -30.54 -18.67
CA GLN A 49 19.85 -29.30 -17.98
C GLN A 49 18.46 -28.96 -17.49
N LEU A 50 18.24 -29.22 -16.21
CA LEU A 50 17.04 -28.81 -15.53
C LEU A 50 16.94 -27.28 -15.66
N LYS A 51 15.70 -26.79 -15.67
CA LYS A 51 15.36 -25.38 -15.79
C LYS A 51 14.77 -24.90 -14.46
N THR A 52 14.92 -23.61 -14.18
CA THR A 52 14.24 -22.94 -13.07
C THR A 52 12.77 -23.36 -13.00
N GLY A 53 12.37 -23.91 -11.85
CA GLY A 53 11.03 -24.45 -11.59
C GLY A 53 10.89 -25.97 -11.75
N ASP A 54 11.89 -26.68 -12.27
CA ASP A 54 11.87 -28.14 -12.35
C ASP A 54 11.86 -28.77 -10.96
N THR A 55 11.04 -29.80 -10.75
CA THR A 55 10.94 -30.49 -9.45
C THR A 55 12.11 -31.45 -9.25
N ILE A 56 12.90 -31.21 -8.20
CA ILE A 56 14.02 -32.06 -7.77
C ILE A 56 13.52 -33.16 -6.81
N TRP A 57 12.62 -32.79 -5.90
CA TRP A 57 12.04 -33.68 -4.89
C TRP A 57 10.61 -33.25 -4.59
N SER A 58 9.73 -34.20 -4.24
CA SER A 58 8.34 -33.90 -3.87
C SER A 58 7.74 -34.94 -2.93
N GLU A 59 6.76 -34.51 -2.14
CA GLU A 59 5.89 -35.32 -1.30
C GLU A 59 4.49 -34.69 -1.27
N ASP A 60 3.48 -35.45 -1.66
CA ASP A 60 2.06 -35.02 -1.77
C ASP A 60 1.17 -35.63 -0.68
N PHE A 61 1.76 -36.40 0.24
CA PHE A 61 1.09 -37.10 1.34
C PHE A 61 -0.03 -38.06 0.92
N GLY A 62 -0.17 -38.39 -0.36
CA GLY A 62 -1.23 -39.28 -0.85
C GLY A 62 -1.16 -40.70 -0.30
N ASN A 63 0.00 -41.08 0.25
CA ASN A 63 0.25 -42.39 0.86
C ASN A 63 0.32 -42.34 2.40
N GLY A 64 -0.13 -41.25 3.03
CA GLY A 64 -0.08 -41.08 4.49
C GLY A 64 1.14 -40.29 4.98
N PHE A 65 1.38 -40.33 6.29
CA PHE A 65 2.58 -39.73 6.87
C PHE A 65 3.83 -40.51 6.42
N PRO A 66 4.84 -39.85 5.82
CA PRO A 66 5.96 -40.56 5.18
C PRO A 66 6.78 -41.42 6.14
N SER A 67 7.18 -42.60 5.67
CA SER A 67 8.00 -43.53 6.46
C SER A 67 9.42 -42.98 6.70
N GLY A 68 9.89 -43.08 7.95
CA GLY A 68 11.21 -42.61 8.39
C GLY A 68 11.26 -41.15 8.83
N TRP A 69 10.26 -40.35 8.46
CA TRP A 69 10.11 -39.00 9.04
C TRP A 69 9.82 -39.11 10.54
N THR A 70 10.31 -38.14 11.30
CA THR A 70 10.18 -38.15 12.76
C THR A 70 9.22 -37.07 13.24
N ILE A 71 8.49 -37.36 14.31
CA ILE A 71 7.63 -36.39 14.99
C ILE A 71 8.24 -36.07 16.35
N GLU A 72 8.36 -34.79 16.65
CA GLU A 72 8.72 -34.24 17.96
C GLU A 72 7.47 -33.57 18.53
N ASP A 73 6.74 -34.27 19.41
CA ASP A 73 5.63 -33.73 20.18
C ASP A 73 5.90 -33.96 21.67
N LEU A 74 6.29 -32.89 22.38
CA LEU A 74 6.64 -32.98 23.80
C LEU A 74 5.43 -33.26 24.70
N SER A 75 4.22 -32.95 24.21
CA SER A 75 2.98 -33.17 24.96
C SER A 75 2.47 -34.60 24.83
N GLY A 76 2.82 -35.28 23.73
CA GLY A 76 2.34 -36.61 23.37
C GLY A 76 0.87 -36.68 22.94
N ILE A 77 0.21 -35.53 22.76
CA ILE A 77 -1.22 -35.43 22.44
C ILE A 77 -1.53 -34.64 21.17
N CYS A 78 -0.55 -33.98 20.56
CA CYS A 78 -0.71 -33.17 19.35
C CYS A 78 0.38 -33.46 18.31
N PRO A 79 0.56 -34.73 17.89
CA PRO A 79 1.48 -35.02 16.80
C PRO A 79 0.98 -34.41 15.48
N TRP A 80 1.90 -34.14 14.57
CA TRP A 80 1.53 -33.99 13.16
C TRP A 80 0.99 -35.32 12.63
N VAL A 81 -0.19 -35.30 12.01
CA VAL A 81 -0.86 -36.51 11.53
C VAL A 81 -1.36 -36.32 10.11
N TRP A 82 -1.46 -37.42 9.37
CA TRP A 82 -2.16 -37.44 8.10
C TRP A 82 -3.68 -37.44 8.31
N SER A 83 -4.40 -36.68 7.50
CA SER A 83 -5.85 -36.54 7.60
C SER A 83 -6.50 -36.21 6.26
N ASN A 84 -7.79 -36.52 6.12
CA ASN A 84 -8.68 -35.91 5.13
C ASN A 84 -9.61 -34.85 5.74
N ASP A 85 -9.67 -34.81 7.07
CA ASP A 85 -10.50 -33.90 7.84
C ASP A 85 -9.68 -32.70 8.28
N GLY A 86 -10.30 -31.52 8.26
CA GLY A 86 -9.75 -30.34 8.91
C GLY A 86 -9.82 -30.43 10.43
N SER A 87 -9.61 -29.30 11.11
CA SER A 87 -9.53 -29.28 12.58
C SER A 87 -10.84 -29.72 13.23
N TRP A 88 -10.78 -30.57 14.25
CA TRP A 88 -11.89 -30.94 15.13
C TRP A 88 -11.98 -30.06 16.39
N GLY A 89 -11.23 -28.96 16.40
CA GLY A 89 -11.09 -28.06 17.53
C GLY A 89 -12.35 -27.26 17.84
N TYR A 90 -12.44 -26.70 19.04
CA TYR A 90 -13.60 -25.91 19.43
C TYR A 90 -13.74 -24.62 18.61
N PHE A 91 -12.64 -24.06 18.10
CA PHE A 91 -12.61 -22.85 17.30
C PHE A 91 -12.59 -23.11 15.78
N ASN A 92 -12.97 -24.32 15.35
CA ASN A 92 -13.17 -24.68 13.94
C ASN A 92 -14.47 -24.13 13.31
N SER A 93 -15.14 -23.20 13.99
CA SER A 93 -16.47 -22.60 13.66
C SER A 93 -17.70 -23.45 14.00
N ASN A 94 -17.55 -24.76 14.18
CA ASN A 94 -18.66 -25.67 14.53
C ASN A 94 -18.54 -26.23 15.96
N ASN A 95 -17.68 -25.64 16.80
CA ASN A 95 -17.44 -26.06 18.18
C ASN A 95 -17.01 -27.52 18.33
N GLY A 96 -16.27 -28.05 17.35
CA GLY A 96 -15.78 -29.43 17.35
C GLY A 96 -16.87 -30.50 17.14
N SER A 97 -18.08 -30.12 16.71
CA SER A 97 -19.17 -31.07 16.43
C SER A 97 -19.01 -31.82 15.10
N SER A 98 -18.21 -31.28 14.19
CA SER A 98 -17.85 -31.82 12.88
C SER A 98 -16.45 -31.31 12.51
N PRO A 99 -15.75 -31.91 11.53
CA PRO A 99 -14.45 -31.39 11.12
C PRO A 99 -14.60 -30.03 10.47
N GLY A 100 -13.62 -29.17 10.70
CA GLY A 100 -13.49 -27.88 10.02
C GLY A 100 -13.09 -28.07 8.55
N THR A 101 -13.01 -26.95 7.84
CA THR A 101 -12.58 -26.92 6.44
C THR A 101 -11.16 -27.49 6.30
N ALA A 102 -11.01 -28.50 5.44
CA ALA A 102 -9.72 -29.05 5.03
C ALA A 102 -8.97 -28.09 4.09
N ILE A 103 -7.65 -28.29 3.95
CA ILE A 103 -6.86 -27.57 2.94
C ILE A 103 -7.36 -27.90 1.53
N ASN A 104 -7.39 -26.90 0.64
CA ASN A 104 -7.73 -27.01 -0.77
C ASN A 104 -6.45 -26.86 -1.62
N SER A 105 -5.49 -27.73 -1.35
CA SER A 105 -4.24 -27.93 -2.08
C SER A 105 -4.48 -28.58 -3.44
N THR A 106 -3.43 -28.70 -4.26
CA THR A 106 -3.50 -29.28 -5.61
C THR A 106 -3.89 -30.75 -5.54
N THR A 107 -3.36 -31.49 -4.57
CA THR A 107 -3.65 -32.90 -4.36
C THR A 107 -4.66 -33.20 -3.25
N ALA A 108 -5.31 -32.18 -2.65
CA ALA A 108 -6.18 -32.28 -1.46
C ALA A 108 -7.09 -33.52 -1.34
N ALA A 109 -7.53 -34.09 -2.46
CA ALA A 109 -8.32 -35.32 -2.51
C ALA A 109 -7.60 -36.59 -2.00
N ASN A 110 -6.27 -36.59 -1.88
CA ASN A 110 -5.47 -37.72 -1.40
C ASN A 110 -4.98 -37.55 0.05
N GLY A 111 -5.42 -36.50 0.76
CA GLY A 111 -5.08 -36.22 2.15
C GLY A 111 -3.91 -35.24 2.31
N PHE A 112 -3.64 -34.85 3.55
CA PHE A 112 -2.62 -33.84 3.90
C PHE A 112 -2.12 -34.05 5.32
N LEU A 113 -1.09 -33.30 5.73
CA LEU A 113 -0.65 -33.28 7.13
C LEU A 113 -1.30 -32.14 7.92
N ILE A 114 -1.68 -32.41 9.17
CA ILE A 114 -2.24 -31.42 10.09
C ILE A 114 -1.59 -31.53 11.47
N CYS A 115 -1.29 -30.38 12.08
CA CYS A 115 -1.10 -30.23 13.51
C CYS A 115 -2.26 -29.39 14.07
N ASP A 116 -2.97 -29.94 15.05
CA ASP A 116 -4.22 -29.37 15.55
C ASP A 116 -4.23 -29.21 17.08
N PRO A 117 -3.55 -28.17 17.61
CA PRO A 117 -3.54 -27.87 19.04
C PRO A 117 -4.92 -27.59 19.62
N ASP A 118 -5.85 -27.05 18.81
CA ASP A 118 -7.24 -26.82 19.25
C ASP A 118 -7.95 -28.12 19.58
N SER A 119 -7.90 -29.10 18.68
CA SER A 119 -8.49 -30.42 18.93
C SER A 119 -7.88 -31.09 20.14
N ALA A 120 -6.55 -31.14 20.20
CA ALA A 120 -5.83 -31.79 21.29
C ALA A 120 -6.19 -31.17 22.65
N ASN A 121 -6.18 -29.84 22.73
CA ASN A 121 -6.55 -29.14 23.96
C ASN A 121 -8.05 -29.24 24.29
N ASN A 122 -8.93 -29.19 23.29
CA ASN A 122 -10.37 -29.32 23.49
C ASN A 122 -10.75 -30.69 24.07
N VAL A 123 -10.16 -31.75 23.52
CA VAL A 123 -10.39 -33.13 23.99
C VAL A 123 -9.76 -33.35 25.36
N THR A 124 -8.54 -32.86 25.60
CA THR A 124 -7.77 -33.20 26.80
C THR A 124 -8.11 -32.32 28.01
N TYR A 125 -8.24 -31.00 27.81
CA TYR A 125 -8.35 -30.02 28.89
C TYR A 125 -9.72 -29.31 28.94
N GLY A 126 -10.46 -29.31 27.84
CA GLY A 126 -11.81 -28.73 27.78
C GLY A 126 -11.88 -27.20 27.97
N GLN A 127 -13.06 -26.62 27.76
CA GLN A 127 -13.30 -25.18 27.89
C GLN A 127 -13.28 -24.71 29.36
N PRO A 128 -13.00 -23.41 29.63
CA PRO A 128 -12.65 -22.36 28.67
C PRO A 128 -11.18 -22.39 28.26
N SER A 129 -10.91 -22.15 26.97
CA SER A 129 -9.55 -22.24 26.41
C SER A 129 -8.53 -21.33 27.12
N GLY A 130 -8.94 -20.12 27.53
CA GLY A 130 -8.06 -19.16 28.20
C GLY A 130 -7.42 -19.67 29.49
N ALA A 131 -8.10 -20.54 30.26
CA ALA A 131 -7.63 -21.05 31.54
C ALA A 131 -7.01 -22.45 31.45
N ASN A 132 -7.55 -23.31 30.59
CA ASN A 132 -7.22 -24.74 30.61
C ASN A 132 -6.21 -25.15 29.52
N TYR A 133 -6.26 -24.52 28.34
CA TYR A 133 -5.49 -24.98 27.19
C TYR A 133 -4.00 -24.73 27.40
N GLN A 134 -3.18 -25.71 27.05
CA GLN A 134 -1.73 -25.63 27.15
C GLN A 134 -1.12 -25.21 25.80
N TYR A 135 0.07 -24.61 25.83
CA TYR A 135 0.86 -24.47 24.60
C TYR A 135 1.39 -25.85 24.23
N LEU A 136 1.00 -26.34 23.05
CA LEU A 136 1.43 -27.62 22.51
C LEU A 136 2.43 -27.30 21.39
N GLU A 137 3.65 -27.80 21.56
CA GLU A 137 4.73 -27.64 20.59
C GLU A 137 4.93 -28.96 19.86
N SER A 138 4.84 -28.91 18.53
CA SER A 138 4.89 -30.10 17.68
C SER A 138 5.55 -29.81 16.35
N TYR A 139 6.49 -30.68 15.97
CA TYR A 139 7.23 -30.62 14.71
C TYR A 139 7.26 -31.99 14.04
N PHE A 140 7.27 -32.02 12.71
CA PHE A 140 7.78 -33.16 11.96
C PHE A 140 9.13 -32.80 11.31
N THR A 141 9.95 -33.81 11.05
CA THR A 141 11.21 -33.66 10.31
C THR A 141 11.31 -34.70 9.21
N THR A 142 11.70 -34.26 8.03
CA THR A 142 11.92 -35.15 6.88
C THR A 142 13.09 -36.11 7.11
N ASN A 143 13.12 -37.19 6.33
CA ASN A 143 14.39 -37.88 6.09
C ASN A 143 15.38 -36.94 5.38
N SER A 144 16.64 -37.37 5.32
CA SER A 144 17.66 -36.68 4.53
C SER A 144 17.28 -36.65 3.06
N ILE A 145 17.35 -35.47 2.45
CA ILE A 145 17.16 -35.22 1.02
C ILE A 145 18.53 -34.89 0.41
N ASP A 146 18.91 -35.60 -0.65
CA ASP A 146 20.16 -35.35 -1.37
C ASP A 146 19.96 -34.28 -2.44
N LEU A 147 20.60 -33.13 -2.25
CA LEU A 147 20.60 -32.00 -3.18
C LEU A 147 22.00 -31.77 -3.79
N SER A 148 22.84 -32.81 -3.83
CA SER A 148 24.14 -32.75 -4.50
C SER A 148 23.98 -32.42 -5.99
N GLY A 149 24.72 -31.41 -6.46
CA GLY A 149 24.63 -30.94 -7.84
C GLY A 149 23.55 -29.88 -8.10
N TYR A 150 22.75 -29.53 -7.08
CA TYR A 150 21.76 -28.46 -7.14
C TYR A 150 22.22 -27.25 -6.31
N PRO A 151 23.00 -26.31 -6.89
CA PRO A 151 23.47 -25.14 -6.16
C PRO A 151 22.34 -24.22 -5.69
N ALA A 152 21.24 -24.16 -6.45
CA ALA A 152 20.13 -23.25 -6.22
C ALA A 152 18.81 -24.00 -6.14
N VAL A 153 18.14 -23.85 -5.00
CA VAL A 153 16.95 -24.62 -4.64
C VAL A 153 15.94 -23.78 -3.85
N VAL A 154 14.67 -23.97 -4.17
CA VAL A 154 13.53 -23.38 -3.47
C VAL A 154 12.67 -24.50 -2.89
N LEU A 155 12.30 -24.37 -1.61
CA LEU A 155 11.25 -25.17 -0.99
C LEU A 155 9.90 -24.52 -1.29
N GLU A 156 9.00 -25.27 -1.91
CA GLU A 156 7.60 -24.90 -2.14
C GLU A 156 6.67 -25.87 -1.38
N PHE A 157 5.58 -25.36 -0.81
CA PHE A 157 4.49 -26.19 -0.30
C PHE A 157 3.19 -25.37 -0.22
N GLN A 158 2.06 -26.06 -0.07
CA GLN A 158 0.76 -25.44 0.15
C GLN A 158 0.35 -25.57 1.61
N GLN A 159 -0.24 -24.51 2.17
CA GLN A 159 -0.66 -24.48 3.57
C GLN A 159 -2.06 -23.90 3.75
N TYR A 160 -2.69 -24.26 4.86
CA TYR A 160 -3.89 -23.61 5.38
C TYR A 160 -3.81 -23.57 6.90
N PHE A 161 -3.92 -22.39 7.48
CA PHE A 161 -3.75 -22.23 8.92
C PHE A 161 -4.68 -21.17 9.50
N ARG A 162 -4.79 -21.20 10.83
CA ARG A 162 -5.23 -20.07 11.65
C ARG A 162 -4.36 -20.07 12.89
N TYR A 163 -4.00 -18.90 13.40
CA TYR A 163 -3.19 -18.78 14.61
C TYR A 163 -3.70 -17.66 15.52
N ASN A 164 -3.27 -17.69 16.79
CA ASN A 164 -3.45 -16.59 17.72
C ASN A 164 -2.12 -16.20 18.42
N ASN A 165 -2.15 -15.10 19.17
CA ASN A 165 -1.06 -14.60 20.01
C ASN A 165 0.25 -14.29 19.29
N GLY A 166 0.20 -14.00 17.98
CA GLY A 166 1.39 -13.59 17.22
C GLY A 166 2.49 -14.65 17.19
N ILE A 167 2.12 -15.93 17.20
CA ILE A 167 3.07 -17.04 17.12
C ILE A 167 3.62 -17.20 15.70
N ASP A 168 4.84 -17.72 15.60
CA ASP A 168 5.50 -18.00 14.32
C ASP A 168 5.22 -19.44 13.87
N LEU A 169 4.81 -19.58 12.61
CA LEU A 169 4.77 -20.84 11.89
C LEU A 169 6.17 -21.07 11.31
N LYS A 170 6.87 -22.12 11.77
CA LYS A 170 8.30 -22.28 11.50
C LYS A 170 8.57 -23.38 10.49
N VAL A 171 9.37 -23.05 9.49
CA VAL A 171 10.09 -24.00 8.63
C VAL A 171 11.56 -23.88 8.95
N MET A 172 12.23 -24.99 9.23
CA MET A 172 13.63 -25.04 9.63
C MET A 172 14.40 -25.95 8.69
N VAL A 173 15.58 -25.52 8.24
CA VAL A 173 16.43 -26.26 7.30
C VAL A 173 17.78 -26.55 7.94
N SER A 174 18.28 -27.77 7.79
CA SER A 174 19.56 -28.22 8.34
C SER A 174 20.30 -29.18 7.41
N THR A 175 21.62 -29.21 7.50
CA THR A 175 22.48 -30.20 6.81
C THR A 175 22.99 -31.33 7.71
N ASN A 176 22.73 -31.23 9.02
CA ASN A 176 23.23 -32.17 10.02
C ASN A 176 22.16 -32.62 11.02
N ASN A 177 20.91 -32.16 10.86
CA ASN A 177 19.77 -32.43 11.73
C ASN A 177 19.95 -31.94 13.19
N VAL A 178 20.87 -30.99 13.43
CA VAL A 178 21.20 -30.46 14.77
C VAL A 178 21.14 -28.93 14.77
N THR A 179 21.83 -28.28 13.83
CA THR A 179 21.83 -26.82 13.68
C THR A 179 20.85 -26.41 12.59
N TRP A 180 19.96 -25.47 12.91
CA TRP A 180 18.81 -25.13 12.06
C TRP A 180 18.81 -23.65 11.67
N THR A 181 18.54 -23.39 10.40
CA THR A 181 18.15 -22.06 9.91
C THR A 181 16.64 -21.99 9.87
N THR A 182 16.05 -20.96 10.51
CA THR A 182 14.59 -20.85 10.67
C THR A 182 14.01 -19.80 9.73
N TYR A 183 12.88 -20.14 9.12
CA TYR A 183 12.05 -19.31 8.26
C TYR A 183 10.63 -19.26 8.84
N ASN A 184 10.06 -18.07 8.94
CA ASN A 184 8.67 -17.87 9.37
C ASN A 184 7.76 -17.77 8.14
N VAL A 185 6.66 -18.51 8.11
CA VAL A 185 5.86 -18.72 6.88
C VAL A 185 4.40 -18.28 6.98
N GLN A 186 4.01 -17.58 8.05
CA GLN A 186 2.66 -17.04 8.20
C GLN A 186 2.35 -15.80 7.32
N GLY A 187 3.34 -15.27 6.60
CA GLY A 187 3.19 -14.08 5.77
C GLY A 187 2.66 -12.86 6.54
N ASN A 188 1.76 -12.10 5.91
CA ASN A 188 1.09 -10.95 6.52
C ASN A 188 -0.30 -11.30 7.09
N SER A 189 -0.60 -12.58 7.33
CA SER A 189 -1.90 -12.99 7.86
C SER A 189 -2.16 -12.37 9.23
N SER A 190 -3.36 -11.83 9.43
CA SER A 190 -3.77 -11.24 10.70
C SER A 190 -4.04 -12.30 11.78
N ASN A 191 -3.79 -11.92 13.03
CA ASN A 191 -4.09 -12.75 14.19
C ASN A 191 -5.58 -13.11 14.26
N ASN A 192 -5.90 -14.35 14.64
CA ASN A 192 -7.27 -14.89 14.67
C ASN A 192 -7.99 -14.92 13.31
N THR A 193 -7.29 -14.78 12.20
CA THR A 193 -7.84 -14.89 10.84
C THR A 193 -7.27 -16.12 10.16
N ALA A 194 -8.11 -16.88 9.45
CA ALA A 194 -7.62 -18.00 8.64
C ALA A 194 -6.89 -17.47 7.40
N SER A 195 -5.85 -18.18 6.96
CA SER A 195 -5.14 -17.86 5.72
C SER A 195 -6.03 -18.06 4.48
N THR A 196 -5.54 -17.66 3.31
CA THR A 196 -6.03 -18.18 2.04
C THR A 196 -5.94 -19.71 2.01
N ASN A 197 -6.85 -20.36 1.29
CA ASN A 197 -6.96 -21.82 1.26
C ASN A 197 -6.99 -22.37 -0.19
N ALA A 198 -5.91 -22.94 -0.72
CA ALA A 198 -4.57 -23.01 -0.13
C ALA A 198 -3.76 -21.71 -0.30
N ASP A 199 -2.82 -21.46 0.62
CA ASP A 199 -1.74 -20.49 0.46
C ASP A 199 -0.46 -21.20 0.01
N THR A 200 0.27 -20.66 -0.97
CA THR A 200 1.51 -21.28 -1.48
C THR A 200 2.73 -20.57 -0.91
N VAL A 201 3.58 -21.33 -0.23
CA VAL A 201 4.84 -20.84 0.33
C VAL A 201 5.98 -21.16 -0.63
N LYS A 202 6.89 -20.21 -0.84
CA LYS A 202 8.17 -20.40 -1.54
C LYS A 202 9.31 -19.84 -0.70
N LEU A 203 10.26 -20.68 -0.35
CA LEU A 203 11.44 -20.31 0.44
C LEU A 203 12.71 -20.62 -0.36
N ASN A 204 13.53 -19.61 -0.65
CA ASN A 204 14.89 -19.85 -1.09
C ASN A 204 15.70 -20.44 0.08
N ILE A 205 16.07 -21.70 -0.05
CA ILE A 205 16.84 -22.44 0.95
C ILE A 205 18.28 -22.71 0.48
N SER A 206 18.68 -22.14 -0.67
CA SER A 206 19.96 -22.39 -1.33
C SER A 206 21.16 -22.13 -0.42
N ALA A 207 21.12 -21.08 0.41
CA ALA A 207 22.22 -20.75 1.33
C ALA A 207 22.54 -21.88 2.32
N VAL A 208 21.56 -22.72 2.65
CA VAL A 208 21.70 -23.84 3.60
C VAL A 208 21.77 -25.18 2.86
N ALA A 209 20.95 -25.35 1.83
CA ALA A 209 20.65 -26.63 1.20
C ALA A 209 21.34 -26.84 -0.15
N GLY A 210 21.86 -25.78 -0.78
CA GLY A 210 22.50 -25.84 -2.08
C GLY A 210 23.73 -26.74 -2.11
N ASN A 211 23.78 -27.66 -3.07
CA ASN A 211 24.84 -28.67 -3.24
C ASN A 211 25.10 -29.55 -2.01
N GLN A 212 24.13 -29.70 -1.11
CA GLN A 212 24.31 -30.50 0.10
C GLN A 212 23.82 -31.94 -0.10
N PRO A 213 24.61 -32.95 0.32
CA PRO A 213 24.22 -34.35 0.20
C PRO A 213 23.19 -34.79 1.24
N ASN A 214 23.01 -34.00 2.30
CA ASN A 214 22.04 -34.27 3.34
C ASN A 214 21.34 -32.97 3.72
N VAL A 215 20.04 -32.89 3.46
CA VAL A 215 19.19 -31.76 3.82
C VAL A 215 17.97 -32.27 4.56
N TYR A 216 17.65 -31.65 5.68
CA TYR A 216 16.50 -31.95 6.51
C TYR A 216 15.60 -30.72 6.58
N ILE A 217 14.30 -30.94 6.45
CA ILE A 217 13.28 -29.91 6.63
C ILE A 217 12.47 -30.28 7.89
N LYS A 218 12.40 -29.36 8.84
CA LYS A 218 11.60 -29.49 10.06
C LYS A 218 10.51 -28.43 10.05
N ILE A 219 9.25 -28.82 10.19
CA ILE A 219 8.11 -27.90 10.16
C ILE A 219 7.25 -28.08 11.40
N GLY A 220 6.85 -26.97 12.00
CA GLY A 220 6.03 -26.98 13.20
C GLY A 220 5.96 -25.65 13.91
N TRP A 221 5.26 -25.65 15.03
CA TRP A 221 4.86 -24.44 15.75
C TRP A 221 4.50 -24.79 17.20
N SER A 222 4.30 -23.75 18.02
CA SER A 222 3.80 -23.88 19.38
C SER A 222 2.56 -23.02 19.55
N ALA A 223 1.40 -23.64 19.80
CA ALA A 223 0.12 -22.94 19.90
C ALA A 223 -0.79 -23.54 20.97
N ARG A 224 -1.79 -22.77 21.40
CA ARG A 224 -2.86 -23.25 22.30
C ARG A 224 -4.13 -23.63 21.56
N VAL A 225 -4.41 -22.97 20.46
CA VAL A 225 -5.65 -23.09 19.69
C VAL A 225 -5.35 -22.99 18.20
N TYR A 226 -6.37 -23.28 17.42
CA TYR A 226 -6.36 -23.44 15.97
C TYR A 226 -5.51 -24.60 15.46
N PHE A 227 -5.08 -24.51 14.20
CA PHE A 227 -4.53 -25.60 13.42
C PHE A 227 -3.58 -25.07 12.35
N TRP A 228 -2.74 -25.98 11.84
CA TRP A 228 -1.94 -25.76 10.65
C TRP A 228 -1.94 -27.03 9.80
N MET A 229 -2.35 -26.89 8.54
CA MET A 229 -2.38 -27.93 7.52
C MET A 229 -1.34 -27.64 6.45
N ILE A 230 -0.67 -28.68 5.95
CA ILE A 230 0.37 -28.61 4.92
C ILE A 230 0.16 -29.75 3.93
N ASP A 231 0.35 -29.43 2.65
CA ASP A 231 0.29 -30.39 1.55
C ASP A 231 1.24 -29.99 0.41
N ASP A 232 1.43 -30.88 -0.57
CA ASP A 232 2.13 -30.62 -1.83
C ASP A 232 3.57 -30.05 -1.65
N MET A 233 4.38 -30.68 -0.82
CA MET A 233 5.78 -30.26 -0.58
C MET A 233 6.67 -30.57 -1.79
N LYS A 234 7.49 -29.61 -2.20
CA LYS A 234 8.44 -29.74 -3.32
C LYS A 234 9.75 -29.01 -3.04
N ILE A 235 10.85 -29.55 -3.55
CA ILE A 235 12.07 -28.78 -3.78
C ILE A 235 12.21 -28.60 -5.29
N LEU A 236 12.30 -27.34 -5.70
CA LEU A 236 12.41 -26.93 -7.08
C LEU A 236 13.82 -26.43 -7.36
N GLU A 237 14.31 -26.65 -8.56
CA GLU A 237 15.52 -25.97 -9.04
C GLU A 237 15.24 -24.48 -9.17
N ALA A 238 16.15 -23.66 -8.64
CA ALA A 238 16.10 -22.21 -8.75
C ALA A 238 17.21 -21.70 -9.67
N ASP A 239 17.11 -20.45 -10.09
CA ASP A 239 18.21 -19.82 -10.80
C ASP A 239 19.36 -19.54 -9.81
N PRO A 240 20.60 -19.98 -10.09
CA PRO A 240 21.76 -19.60 -9.29
C PRO A 240 22.01 -18.09 -9.23
N ASN A 241 21.53 -17.31 -10.22
CA ASN A 241 21.63 -15.86 -10.25
C ASN A 241 20.24 -15.23 -10.45
N ASP A 242 19.64 -14.76 -9.37
CA ASP A 242 18.30 -14.17 -9.39
C ASP A 242 18.31 -12.88 -8.55
N LEU A 243 18.26 -11.75 -9.24
CA LEU A 243 18.10 -10.42 -8.65
C LEU A 243 16.71 -9.89 -8.92
N ALA A 244 15.93 -9.74 -7.86
CA ALA A 244 14.60 -9.18 -7.94
C ALA A 244 14.53 -7.79 -7.29
N ILE A 245 13.74 -6.88 -7.86
CA ILE A 245 13.34 -5.65 -7.19
C ILE A 245 12.16 -5.94 -6.27
N LYS A 246 12.39 -5.87 -4.95
CA LYS A 246 11.37 -6.05 -3.93
C LYS A 246 10.46 -4.83 -3.82
N THR A 247 11.05 -3.64 -3.69
CA THR A 247 10.33 -2.36 -3.60
C THR A 247 11.07 -1.28 -4.38
N ASN A 248 10.33 -0.34 -4.96
CA ASN A 248 10.88 0.88 -5.57
C ASN A 248 10.35 2.11 -4.81
N TYR A 249 11.16 3.15 -4.74
CA TYR A 249 10.82 4.38 -4.04
C TYR A 249 11.33 5.60 -4.82
N PHE A 250 10.57 6.69 -4.74
CA PHE A 250 10.99 7.99 -5.22
C PHE A 250 10.50 9.07 -4.27
N GLU A 251 11.26 10.15 -4.14
CA GLU A 251 10.95 11.21 -3.19
C GLU A 251 11.49 12.56 -3.64
N THR A 252 10.85 13.60 -3.11
CA THR A 252 11.36 14.97 -3.04
C THR A 252 11.29 15.39 -1.58
N LEU A 253 12.45 15.72 -1.00
CA LEU A 253 12.57 16.15 0.41
C LEU A 253 11.99 15.15 1.43
N GLY A 254 12.01 13.86 1.10
CA GLY A 254 11.51 12.76 1.91
C GLY A 254 10.04 12.40 1.67
N LEU A 255 9.36 13.07 0.72
CA LEU A 255 7.96 12.80 0.41
C LEU A 255 7.76 12.37 -1.06
N PRO A 256 6.99 11.29 -1.33
CA PRO A 256 6.61 10.91 -2.69
C PRO A 256 5.46 11.78 -3.21
N TYR A 257 5.61 12.32 -4.42
CA TYR A 257 4.58 13.08 -5.14
C TYR A 257 4.27 12.46 -6.50
N TYR A 258 3.05 11.99 -6.69
CA TYR A 258 2.61 11.33 -7.93
C TYR A 258 2.01 12.31 -8.94
N LYS A 259 1.54 13.48 -8.47
CA LYS A 259 1.15 14.60 -9.34
C LYS A 259 1.88 15.83 -8.88
N ILE A 260 2.64 16.46 -9.78
CA ILE A 260 3.47 17.62 -9.47
C ILE A 260 3.08 18.75 -10.43
N PRO A 261 2.54 19.86 -9.94
CA PRO A 261 2.22 20.98 -10.80
C PRO A 261 3.50 21.62 -11.35
N THR A 262 3.43 22.21 -12.54
CA THR A 262 4.59 22.85 -13.19
C THR A 262 5.30 23.89 -12.31
N SER A 263 4.58 24.52 -11.38
CA SER A 263 5.13 25.49 -10.42
C SER A 263 5.95 24.86 -9.28
N GLN A 264 5.85 23.55 -9.04
CA GLN A 264 6.54 22.85 -7.94
C GLN A 264 7.57 21.81 -8.42
N LEU A 265 7.96 21.85 -9.70
CA LEU A 265 8.97 20.94 -10.23
C LEU A 265 10.32 21.18 -9.56
N THR A 266 10.95 20.07 -9.14
CA THR A 266 12.28 20.04 -8.52
C THR A 266 12.90 18.66 -8.72
N ASP A 267 14.08 18.47 -8.15
CA ASP A 267 14.79 17.20 -8.12
C ASP A 267 13.98 16.10 -7.42
N ILE A 268 13.92 14.94 -8.09
CA ILE A 268 13.35 13.69 -7.59
C ILE A 268 14.48 12.68 -7.46
N ASN A 269 14.59 12.07 -6.27
CA ASN A 269 15.53 10.99 -6.00
C ASN A 269 14.85 9.64 -6.21
N PHE A 270 15.61 8.65 -6.65
CA PHE A 270 15.11 7.29 -6.90
C PHE A 270 15.93 6.25 -6.17
N SER A 271 15.25 5.24 -5.62
CA SER A 271 15.90 4.08 -5.01
C SER A 271 15.05 2.81 -5.16
N ALA A 272 15.67 1.67 -4.86
CA ALA A 272 14.99 0.38 -4.80
C ALA A 272 15.65 -0.53 -3.77
N THR A 273 14.85 -1.39 -3.13
CA THR A 273 15.37 -2.54 -2.38
C THR A 273 15.44 -3.73 -3.32
N VAL A 274 16.64 -4.25 -3.47
CA VAL A 274 16.95 -5.40 -4.33
C VAL A 274 17.23 -6.60 -3.44
N VAL A 275 16.71 -7.77 -3.79
CA VAL A 275 16.98 -9.03 -3.11
C VAL A 275 17.72 -9.99 -4.05
N ASN A 276 18.69 -10.73 -3.50
CA ASN A 276 19.32 -11.85 -4.20
C ASN A 276 18.61 -13.15 -3.81
N ASN A 277 17.72 -13.60 -4.70
CA ASN A 277 17.01 -14.86 -4.63
C ASN A 277 17.79 -16.03 -5.23
N GLY A 278 19.00 -15.78 -5.76
CA GLY A 278 19.86 -16.81 -6.29
C GLY A 278 20.58 -17.62 -5.21
N ALA A 279 21.51 -18.46 -5.65
CA ALA A 279 22.44 -19.19 -4.78
C ALA A 279 23.85 -18.59 -4.77
N ASN A 280 24.18 -17.76 -5.77
CA ASN A 280 25.47 -17.11 -5.89
C ASN A 280 25.39 -15.64 -5.47
N ASP A 281 26.48 -15.12 -4.92
CA ASP A 281 26.66 -13.69 -4.71
C ASP A 281 26.57 -12.94 -6.04
N GLN A 282 25.76 -11.88 -6.07
CA GLN A 282 25.53 -11.08 -7.27
C GLN A 282 26.46 -9.87 -7.28
N THR A 283 27.64 -10.05 -7.88
CA THR A 283 28.66 -9.02 -8.00
C THR A 283 28.31 -7.98 -9.07
N ASN A 284 28.79 -6.74 -8.89
CA ASN A 284 28.52 -5.61 -9.79
C ASN A 284 27.03 -5.34 -10.01
N SER A 285 26.22 -5.67 -9.00
CA SER A 285 24.80 -5.34 -8.94
C SER A 285 24.61 -3.84 -8.96
N LYS A 286 23.70 -3.35 -9.81
CA LYS A 286 23.36 -1.93 -9.90
C LYS A 286 21.89 -1.73 -10.26
N LEU A 287 21.37 -0.59 -9.82
CA LEU A 287 20.08 -0.06 -10.22
C LEU A 287 20.25 0.92 -11.38
N THR A 288 19.44 0.78 -12.43
CA THR A 288 19.26 1.77 -13.48
C THR A 288 17.83 2.26 -13.46
N VAL A 289 17.62 3.56 -13.68
CA VAL A 289 16.27 4.12 -13.79
C VAL A 289 16.12 4.78 -15.16
N ASP A 290 14.99 4.51 -15.81
CA ASP A 290 14.58 5.11 -17.07
C ASP A 290 13.28 5.88 -16.89
N VAL A 291 13.17 7.04 -17.52
CA VAL A 291 11.92 7.82 -17.62
C VAL A 291 11.50 7.87 -19.09
N ASN A 292 10.30 7.38 -19.39
CA ASN A 292 9.79 7.23 -20.76
C ASN A 292 10.77 6.49 -21.69
N GLY A 293 11.46 5.48 -21.15
CA GLY A 293 12.44 4.66 -21.89
C GLY A 293 13.81 5.31 -22.10
N THR A 294 14.07 6.49 -21.52
CA THR A 294 15.38 7.13 -21.54
C THR A 294 16.05 7.02 -20.17
N SER A 295 17.26 6.47 -20.12
CA SER A 295 18.01 6.34 -18.88
C SER A 295 18.36 7.69 -18.28
N ILE A 296 18.06 7.86 -16.99
CA ILE A 296 18.36 9.08 -16.22
C ILE A 296 19.56 8.90 -15.29
N GLY A 297 20.04 7.66 -15.11
CA GLY A 297 21.20 7.39 -14.28
C GLY A 297 21.32 5.95 -13.82
N SER A 298 22.33 5.72 -12.98
CA SER A 298 22.53 4.44 -12.28
C SER A 298 23.07 4.63 -10.87
N SER A 299 22.87 3.63 -10.00
CA SER A 299 23.55 3.55 -8.71
C SER A 299 25.04 3.19 -8.91
N PRO A 300 25.89 3.38 -7.90
CA PRO A 300 27.17 2.68 -7.83
C PRO A 300 26.94 1.17 -7.85
N THR A 301 27.95 0.40 -8.27
CA THR A 301 27.90 -1.06 -8.23
C THR A 301 28.18 -1.58 -6.83
N THR A 302 27.56 -2.71 -6.47
CA THR A 302 27.78 -3.41 -5.20
C THR A 302 27.72 -4.93 -5.40
N THR A 303 28.05 -5.71 -4.37
CA THR A 303 27.79 -7.15 -4.32
C THR A 303 26.65 -7.42 -3.38
N ILE A 304 25.57 -8.04 -3.86
CA ILE A 304 24.45 -8.49 -3.03
C ILE A 304 24.64 -9.98 -2.77
N THR A 305 24.99 -10.34 -1.53
CA THR A 305 25.31 -11.74 -1.18
C THR A 305 24.07 -12.61 -1.21
N THR A 306 24.24 -13.92 -1.37
CA THR A 306 23.14 -14.89 -1.39
C THR A 306 22.21 -14.72 -0.18
N SER A 307 20.88 -14.76 -0.43
CA SER A 307 19.83 -14.60 0.59
C SER A 307 19.85 -13.27 1.36
N SER A 308 20.51 -12.25 0.81
CA SER A 308 20.51 -10.89 1.35
C SER A 308 19.73 -9.93 0.46
N SER A 309 19.47 -8.73 0.99
CA SER A 309 18.92 -7.61 0.25
C SER A 309 19.72 -6.35 0.53
N ASP A 310 19.77 -5.45 -0.46
CA ASP A 310 20.43 -4.15 -0.33
C ASP A 310 19.53 -3.03 -0.89
N SER A 311 19.70 -1.82 -0.38
CA SER A 311 19.00 -0.63 -0.86
C SER A 311 19.92 0.17 -1.79
N LEU A 312 19.56 0.22 -3.07
CA LEU A 312 20.33 0.90 -4.09
C LEU A 312 19.71 2.27 -4.39
N TYR A 313 20.56 3.30 -4.41
CA TYR A 313 20.17 4.69 -4.65
C TYR A 313 20.77 5.19 -5.95
N LEU A 314 19.96 5.86 -6.76
CA LEU A 314 20.43 6.51 -7.97
C LEU A 314 21.42 7.62 -7.62
N SER A 315 22.56 7.70 -8.31
CA SER A 315 23.56 8.76 -8.05
C SER A 315 23.18 10.11 -8.63
N GLN A 316 22.12 10.17 -9.44
CA GLN A 316 21.61 11.38 -10.08
C GLN A 316 20.17 11.61 -9.62
N SER A 317 19.81 12.87 -9.38
CA SER A 317 18.41 13.28 -9.29
C SER A 317 17.83 13.50 -10.70
N TYR A 318 16.51 13.62 -10.77
CA TYR A 318 15.78 13.94 -11.99
C TYR A 318 14.82 15.09 -11.77
N VAL A 319 14.87 16.11 -12.63
CA VAL A 319 13.85 17.15 -12.70
C VAL A 319 12.92 16.84 -13.87
N PRO A 320 11.62 16.56 -13.64
CA PRO A 320 10.69 16.36 -14.74
C PRO A 320 10.58 17.62 -15.61
N PRO A 321 10.38 17.49 -16.93
CA PRO A 321 10.21 18.64 -17.80
C PRO A 321 8.86 19.31 -17.54
N SER A 322 8.76 20.59 -17.89
CA SER A 322 7.55 21.41 -17.64
C SER A 322 6.36 21.08 -18.54
N SER A 323 6.49 20.13 -19.47
CA SER A 323 5.36 19.63 -20.26
C SER A 323 4.44 18.82 -19.36
N THR A 324 3.15 19.14 -19.36
CA THR A 324 2.16 18.34 -18.64
C THR A 324 1.99 16.96 -19.27
N GLY A 325 1.64 15.99 -18.45
CA GLY A 325 1.43 14.60 -18.85
C GLY A 325 2.10 13.60 -17.92
N GLN A 326 1.96 12.32 -18.27
CA GLN A 326 2.48 11.20 -17.51
C GLN A 326 3.91 10.84 -17.95
N TYR A 327 4.75 10.55 -16.95
CA TYR A 327 6.12 10.10 -17.09
C TYR A 327 6.22 8.71 -16.47
N ASN A 328 6.42 7.70 -17.32
CA ASN A 328 6.58 6.32 -16.89
C ASN A 328 8.00 6.13 -16.39
N VAL A 329 8.15 5.82 -15.11
CA VAL A 329 9.43 5.55 -14.47
C VAL A 329 9.61 4.03 -14.38
N LYS A 330 10.77 3.53 -14.82
CA LYS A 330 11.14 2.12 -14.72
C LYS A 330 12.45 1.98 -13.96
N TRP A 331 12.43 1.21 -12.88
CA TRP A 331 13.61 0.76 -12.15
C TRP A 331 13.98 -0.61 -12.71
N THR A 332 15.24 -0.82 -13.06
CA THR A 332 15.76 -2.12 -13.49
C THR A 332 17.02 -2.44 -12.69
N VAL A 333 17.10 -3.65 -12.14
CA VAL A 333 18.32 -4.16 -11.52
C VAL A 333 19.06 -5.08 -12.48
N SER A 334 20.38 -5.03 -12.43
CA SER A 334 21.26 -5.90 -13.22
C SER A 334 22.52 -6.23 -12.44
N SER A 335 23.15 -7.36 -12.75
CA SER A 335 24.51 -7.74 -12.34
C SER A 335 25.32 -8.18 -13.57
N ASP A 336 26.56 -8.63 -13.37
CA ASP A 336 27.36 -9.23 -14.45
C ASP A 336 26.96 -10.69 -14.76
N SER A 337 26.11 -11.28 -13.91
CA SER A 337 25.62 -12.64 -14.08
C SER A 337 24.37 -12.67 -14.95
N LEU A 338 24.21 -13.72 -15.75
CA LEU A 338 22.96 -13.97 -16.45
C LEU A 338 21.90 -14.42 -15.46
N ASP A 339 20.83 -13.64 -15.40
CA ASP A 339 19.60 -13.92 -14.67
C ASP A 339 18.55 -14.45 -15.66
N ASN A 340 18.07 -15.67 -15.45
CA ASN A 340 17.08 -16.38 -16.26
C ASN A 340 15.64 -16.13 -15.77
N THR A 341 15.44 -15.29 -14.75
CA THR A 341 14.13 -14.84 -14.26
C THR A 341 13.93 -13.32 -14.47
N PRO A 342 14.22 -12.74 -15.65
CA PRO A 342 14.30 -11.27 -15.84
C PRO A 342 12.98 -10.50 -15.62
N SER A 343 11.87 -11.17 -15.35
CA SER A 343 10.55 -10.57 -15.15
C SER A 343 10.39 -9.83 -13.82
N ASP A 344 11.18 -10.14 -12.80
CA ASP A 344 11.14 -9.48 -11.49
C ASP A 344 12.31 -8.52 -11.25
N ASN A 345 13.23 -8.42 -12.20
CA ASN A 345 14.34 -7.46 -12.21
C ASN A 345 13.88 -6.01 -12.44
N TYR A 346 12.58 -5.74 -12.59
CA TYR A 346 12.10 -4.37 -12.79
C TYR A 346 10.77 -4.07 -12.06
N LYS A 347 10.59 -2.78 -11.76
CA LYS A 347 9.33 -2.19 -11.28
C LYS A 347 9.03 -0.92 -12.06
N THR A 348 7.76 -0.53 -12.11
CA THR A 348 7.31 0.68 -12.79
C THR A 348 6.44 1.54 -11.90
N SER A 349 6.47 2.85 -12.13
CA SER A 349 5.57 3.82 -11.52
C SER A 349 5.29 4.95 -12.51
N ILE A 350 4.34 5.83 -12.16
CA ILE A 350 3.97 6.99 -12.97
C ILE A 350 4.09 8.23 -12.11
N ILE A 351 4.75 9.24 -12.64
CA ILE A 351 4.73 10.62 -12.13
C ILE A 351 3.98 11.45 -13.17
N GLU A 352 3.01 12.24 -12.74
CA GLU A 352 2.23 13.13 -13.60
C GLU A 352 2.65 14.58 -13.36
N VAL A 353 3.10 15.26 -14.41
CA VAL A 353 3.24 16.73 -14.36
C VAL A 353 1.90 17.34 -14.73
N THR A 354 1.36 18.17 -13.84
CA THR A 354 0.04 18.79 -14.00
C THR A 354 0.18 20.30 -14.13
N ASP A 355 -0.89 20.98 -14.53
CA ASP A 355 -0.90 22.45 -14.45
C ASP A 355 -1.00 22.91 -12.99
N TYR A 356 -1.87 22.27 -12.19
CA TYR A 356 -2.30 22.81 -10.89
C TYR A 356 -2.45 21.82 -9.73
N THR A 357 -2.51 20.52 -9.98
CA THR A 357 -2.79 19.52 -8.93
C THR A 357 -1.51 19.00 -8.32
N TYR A 358 -1.35 19.19 -7.01
CA TYR A 358 -0.25 18.60 -6.23
C TYR A 358 -0.78 17.46 -5.36
N ALA A 359 -0.29 16.24 -5.60
CA ALA A 359 -0.81 15.05 -4.93
C ALA A 359 0.29 14.06 -4.51
N ARG A 360 0.10 13.46 -3.33
CA ARG A 360 0.89 12.32 -2.82
C ARG A 360 0.28 10.95 -3.17
N ASP A 361 -0.90 10.95 -3.78
CA ASP A 361 -1.64 9.74 -4.14
C ASP A 361 -1.53 9.42 -5.64
N ASN A 362 -1.50 8.14 -5.99
CA ASN A 362 -1.29 7.67 -7.37
C ASN A 362 -2.60 7.44 -8.16
N ASN A 363 -3.73 7.99 -7.69
CA ASN A 363 -5.10 7.73 -8.18
C ASN A 363 -5.63 6.28 -8.05
N ILE A 364 -4.86 5.31 -7.54
CA ILE A 364 -5.33 3.92 -7.40
C ILE A 364 -6.06 3.77 -6.07
N LYS A 365 -7.39 3.79 -6.10
CA LYS A 365 -8.26 3.64 -4.91
C LYS A 365 -8.09 2.24 -4.29
N ASP A 366 -7.16 2.09 -3.34
CA ASP A 366 -6.81 0.82 -2.68
C ASP A 366 -7.21 0.76 -1.20
N GLY A 367 -7.90 1.79 -0.71
CA GLY A 367 -8.48 1.80 0.63
C GLY A 367 -9.25 3.08 0.95
N ASN A 368 -9.58 3.25 2.24
CA ASN A 368 -10.28 4.42 2.76
C ASN A 368 -10.00 4.69 4.25
N ARG A 369 -10.51 5.84 4.74
CA ARG A 369 -10.45 6.32 6.12
C ARG A 369 -11.73 7.05 6.52
N TRP A 370 -12.19 6.79 7.74
CA TRP A 370 -13.38 7.38 8.36
C TRP A 370 -13.18 7.51 9.87
N ASN A 371 -14.12 8.17 10.57
CA ASN A 371 -14.11 8.30 12.03
C ASN A 371 -15.43 7.91 12.70
N GLN A 372 -16.15 6.93 12.14
CA GLN A 372 -17.40 6.40 12.72
C GLN A 372 -18.45 7.46 13.07
N GLY A 373 -18.59 8.52 12.24
CA GLY A 373 -19.54 9.61 12.47
C GLY A 373 -19.11 10.67 13.49
N GLU A 374 -17.92 10.55 14.06
CA GLU A 374 -17.34 11.59 14.91
C GLU A 374 -16.67 12.67 14.04
N PRO A 375 -16.63 13.94 14.51
CA PRO A 375 -15.88 15.00 13.83
C PRO A 375 -14.44 14.58 13.62
N TYR A 376 -13.91 14.82 12.43
CA TYR A 376 -12.49 14.58 12.15
C TYR A 376 -11.99 15.37 10.94
N GLU A 377 -10.68 15.52 10.87
CA GLU A 377 -9.95 16.06 9.72
C GLU A 377 -8.91 15.04 9.25
N LEU A 378 -8.65 14.96 7.95
CA LEU A 378 -7.73 13.99 7.36
C LEU A 378 -7.00 14.58 6.16
N GLY A 379 -5.67 14.37 6.09
CA GLY A 379 -4.90 14.76 4.90
C GLY A 379 -3.40 14.55 5.00
N ASN A 380 -2.65 15.35 4.26
CA ASN A 380 -1.25 15.10 3.92
C ASN A 380 -0.36 16.33 4.12
N LEU A 381 0.91 16.09 4.45
CA LEU A 381 1.97 17.09 4.33
C LEU A 381 2.37 17.31 2.87
N PHE A 382 2.68 18.57 2.53
CA PHE A 382 3.25 18.98 1.26
C PHE A 382 4.36 20.00 1.48
N ASP A 383 5.52 19.75 0.86
CA ASP A 383 6.64 20.66 0.81
C ASP A 383 6.46 21.61 -0.37
N ILE A 384 6.66 22.90 -0.12
CA ILE A 384 6.48 23.94 -1.13
C ILE A 384 7.85 24.34 -1.64
N ILE A 385 8.10 24.04 -2.90
CA ILE A 385 9.37 24.27 -3.59
C ILE A 385 9.46 25.73 -4.02
N ASN A 386 8.41 26.26 -4.65
CA ASN A 386 8.34 27.65 -5.08
C ASN A 386 7.11 28.33 -4.49
N ASN A 387 7.21 29.64 -4.22
CA ASN A 387 6.06 30.42 -3.74
C ASN A 387 4.87 30.23 -4.68
N GLN A 388 3.71 29.90 -4.12
CA GLN A 388 2.52 29.57 -4.89
C GLN A 388 1.26 29.84 -4.07
N ASP A 389 0.22 30.32 -4.73
CA ASP A 389 -1.10 30.43 -4.10
C ASP A 389 -1.85 29.10 -4.19
N VAL A 390 -2.41 28.64 -3.06
CA VAL A 390 -3.37 27.53 -3.04
C VAL A 390 -4.80 28.06 -3.07
N TRP A 391 -5.60 27.49 -3.98
CA TRP A 391 -6.94 27.95 -4.30
C TRP A 391 -8.02 27.01 -3.81
N ALA A 392 -7.76 25.71 -3.76
CA ALA A 392 -8.71 24.73 -3.26
C ALA A 392 -8.02 23.52 -2.61
N VAL A 393 -8.79 22.80 -1.79
CA VAL A 393 -8.51 21.44 -1.36
C VAL A 393 -9.27 20.50 -2.28
N ASP A 394 -8.60 19.57 -2.96
CA ASP A 394 -9.30 18.47 -3.64
C ASP A 394 -9.27 17.23 -2.77
N PHE A 395 -10.38 16.50 -2.67
CA PHE A 395 -10.40 15.17 -2.07
C PHE A 395 -11.25 14.17 -2.86
N VAL A 396 -10.98 12.88 -2.73
CA VAL A 396 -11.78 11.81 -3.34
C VAL A 396 -12.70 11.17 -2.30
N VAL A 397 -14.01 11.26 -2.55
CA VAL A 397 -15.04 10.66 -1.69
C VAL A 397 -15.14 9.16 -1.95
N ASP A 398 -15.40 8.39 -0.89
CA ASP A 398 -15.67 6.95 -0.93
C ASP A 398 -17.18 6.68 -0.96
N ASP A 399 -17.59 5.57 -1.59
CA ASP A 399 -18.98 5.16 -1.77
C ASP A 399 -19.71 4.79 -0.45
N ALA A 400 -18.97 4.66 0.66
CA ALA A 400 -19.52 4.47 2.00
C ALA A 400 -19.82 5.78 2.75
N THR A 401 -19.62 6.96 2.13
CA THR A 401 -19.98 8.27 2.69
C THR A 401 -21.50 8.45 2.75
N GLU A 402 -22.01 9.06 3.82
CA GLU A 402 -23.45 9.35 3.95
C GLU A 402 -23.84 10.56 3.06
N PRO A 403 -24.91 10.45 2.26
CA PRO A 403 -25.43 11.56 1.45
C PRO A 403 -25.84 12.77 2.29
N GLY A 404 -25.49 13.97 1.84
CA GLY A 404 -25.79 15.20 2.57
C GLY A 404 -24.77 15.55 3.66
N THR A 405 -23.71 14.75 3.83
CA THR A 405 -22.59 15.08 4.71
C THR A 405 -22.00 16.44 4.37
N ILE A 406 -21.78 17.25 5.39
CA ILE A 406 -21.16 18.57 5.28
C ILE A 406 -19.66 18.44 5.55
N VAL A 407 -18.86 18.89 4.58
CA VAL A 407 -17.39 18.88 4.66
C VAL A 407 -16.80 20.26 4.42
N TYR A 408 -15.55 20.44 4.83
CA TYR A 408 -14.76 21.63 4.56
C TYR A 408 -13.29 21.25 4.33
N GLY A 409 -12.58 22.04 3.53
CA GLY A 409 -11.13 21.98 3.41
C GLY A 409 -10.47 22.84 4.49
N ILE A 410 -9.29 22.44 4.94
CA ILE A 410 -8.54 23.15 5.99
C ILE A 410 -7.03 23.08 5.72
N LEU A 411 -6.35 24.18 6.03
CA LEU A 411 -4.92 24.37 5.86
C LEU A 411 -4.26 24.71 7.19
N TYR A 412 -3.16 24.04 7.47
CA TYR A 412 -2.28 24.32 8.60
C TYR A 412 -0.85 24.57 8.12
N SER A 413 -0.15 25.50 8.77
CA SER A 413 1.30 25.57 8.74
C SER A 413 1.89 24.81 9.94
N ILE A 414 3.21 24.65 9.97
CA ILE A 414 3.92 23.99 11.06
C ILE A 414 4.79 25.02 11.77
N ASP A 415 4.67 25.12 13.10
CA ASP A 415 5.59 25.91 13.90
C ASP A 415 6.99 25.29 13.83
N ALA A 416 7.97 26.06 13.38
CA ALA A 416 9.33 25.55 13.20
C ALA A 416 10.05 25.19 14.53
N SER A 417 9.54 25.65 15.67
CA SER A 417 10.15 25.41 16.99
C SER A 417 9.50 24.24 17.72
N SER A 418 8.17 24.19 17.75
CA SER A 418 7.42 23.14 18.46
C SER A 418 6.98 21.97 17.58
N GLY A 419 6.91 22.16 16.26
CA GLY A 419 6.30 21.19 15.34
C GLY A 419 4.77 21.18 15.37
N ASP A 420 4.14 22.11 16.10
CA ASP A 420 2.68 22.17 16.22
C ASP A 420 2.04 22.64 14.90
N PHE A 421 0.87 22.07 14.61
CA PHE A 421 0.04 22.54 13.50
C PHE A 421 -0.68 23.84 13.86
N ILE A 422 -0.40 24.90 13.10
CA ILE A 422 -1.00 26.22 13.24
C ILE A 422 -2.10 26.37 12.19
N PHE A 423 -3.33 26.59 12.63
CA PHE A 423 -4.45 26.84 11.72
C PHE A 423 -4.25 28.14 10.94
N GLU A 424 -4.36 28.05 9.61
CA GLU A 424 -4.26 29.20 8.71
C GLU A 424 -5.65 29.60 8.18
N GLN A 425 -6.32 28.68 7.50
CA GLN A 425 -7.59 28.94 6.83
C GLN A 425 -8.38 27.65 6.58
N ASN A 426 -9.69 27.79 6.40
CA ASN A 426 -10.62 26.77 5.94
C ASN A 426 -11.46 27.29 4.76
N THR A 427 -12.05 26.37 4.02
CA THR A 427 -13.02 26.65 2.95
C THR A 427 -14.41 26.90 3.52
N ASP A 428 -15.36 27.26 2.65
CA ASP A 428 -16.78 27.19 2.99
C ASP A 428 -17.25 25.73 3.14
N ASP A 429 -18.36 25.55 3.84
CA ASP A 429 -19.04 24.26 3.98
C ASP A 429 -19.57 23.78 2.62
N TYR A 430 -19.34 22.50 2.32
CA TYR A 430 -19.80 21.83 1.11
C TYR A 430 -20.65 20.61 1.47
N THR A 431 -21.81 20.48 0.85
CA THR A 431 -22.70 19.33 1.06
C THR A 431 -22.49 18.31 -0.05
N ILE A 432 -22.04 17.11 0.30
CA ILE A 432 -21.78 16.03 -0.65
C ILE A 432 -23.11 15.46 -1.18
N SER A 433 -23.23 15.34 -2.49
CA SER A 433 -24.40 14.75 -3.16
C SER A 433 -24.28 13.23 -3.34
N GLN A 434 -25.43 12.55 -3.44
CA GLN A 434 -25.48 11.12 -3.77
C GLN A 434 -24.71 10.80 -5.07
N THR A 435 -24.84 11.65 -6.09
CA THR A 435 -24.16 11.43 -7.38
C THR A 435 -22.65 11.49 -7.27
N GLU A 436 -22.09 12.31 -6.38
CA GLU A 436 -20.64 12.35 -6.16
C GLU A 436 -20.16 11.10 -5.42
N ILE A 437 -20.95 10.58 -4.49
CA ILE A 437 -20.68 9.34 -3.75
C ILE A 437 -20.70 8.14 -4.71
N ASP A 438 -21.76 8.01 -5.50
CA ASP A 438 -21.95 6.91 -6.47
C ASP A 438 -20.81 6.84 -7.51
N ASN A 439 -20.22 8.00 -7.85
CA ASN A 439 -19.12 8.10 -8.80
C ASN A 439 -17.74 8.17 -8.11
N GLU A 440 -17.70 8.19 -6.78
CA GLU A 440 -16.50 8.41 -5.97
C GLU A 440 -15.66 9.58 -6.52
N ALA A 441 -16.35 10.72 -6.67
CA ALA A 441 -15.84 11.87 -7.37
C ALA A 441 -14.64 12.52 -6.66
N THR A 442 -13.80 13.21 -7.43
CA THR A 442 -12.91 14.22 -6.86
C THR A 442 -13.72 15.50 -6.65
N ILE A 443 -13.82 15.96 -5.41
CA ILE A 443 -14.54 17.17 -5.01
C ILE A 443 -13.52 18.26 -4.70
N SER A 444 -13.70 19.44 -5.30
CA SER A 444 -12.86 20.62 -5.05
C SER A 444 -13.55 21.58 -4.08
N LEU A 445 -12.86 21.90 -2.99
CA LEU A 445 -13.31 22.82 -1.94
C LEU A 445 -12.50 24.12 -2.04
N PRO A 446 -13.01 25.16 -2.71
CA PRO A 446 -12.27 26.40 -2.88
C PRO A 446 -12.15 27.17 -1.56
N PHE A 447 -10.97 27.72 -1.30
CA PHE A 447 -10.79 28.71 -0.26
C PHE A 447 -11.48 30.02 -0.66
N PHE A 448 -12.06 30.71 0.32
CA PHE A 448 -12.67 32.04 0.14
C PHE A 448 -11.70 33.07 -0.48
N SER A 449 -10.41 32.93 -0.19
CA SER A 449 -9.34 33.68 -0.84
C SER A 449 -8.14 32.75 -0.95
N PRO A 450 -7.32 32.89 -2.01
CA PRO A 450 -6.11 32.10 -2.12
C PRO A 450 -5.22 32.33 -0.91
N PHE A 451 -4.57 31.26 -0.45
CA PHE A 451 -3.58 31.37 0.61
C PHE A 451 -2.17 31.31 0.01
N PRO A 452 -1.29 32.30 0.31
CA PRO A 452 0.07 32.31 -0.19
C PRO A 452 0.94 31.28 0.54
N LEU A 453 1.38 30.25 -0.16
CA LEU A 453 2.34 29.27 0.31
C LEU A 453 3.76 29.75 0.02
N ASN A 454 4.63 29.65 1.02
CA ASN A 454 6.02 30.12 0.89
C ASN A 454 6.95 28.94 0.61
N SER A 455 7.89 29.15 -0.31
CA SER A 455 8.99 28.25 -0.63
C SER A 455 9.79 27.85 0.61
N GLY A 456 10.20 26.58 0.68
CA GLY A 456 10.96 26.00 1.78
C GLY A 456 10.13 25.71 3.03
N ARG A 457 8.79 25.77 2.95
CA ARG A 457 7.89 25.41 4.05
C ARG A 457 7.05 24.18 3.72
N THR A 458 6.73 23.44 4.77
CA THR A 458 5.77 22.33 4.73
C THR A 458 4.42 22.81 5.26
N TYR A 459 3.35 22.40 4.59
CA TYR A 459 1.97 22.67 5.01
C TYR A 459 1.18 21.37 5.09
N LEU A 460 0.21 21.32 5.99
CA LEU A 460 -0.75 20.23 6.11
C LEU A 460 -2.09 20.68 5.50
N ILE A 461 -2.53 20.01 4.45
CA ILE A 461 -3.83 20.24 3.82
C ILE A 461 -4.74 19.05 4.09
N MET A 462 -5.97 19.32 4.52
CA MET A 462 -6.92 18.29 4.94
C MET A 462 -8.34 18.59 4.49
N VAL A 463 -9.17 17.55 4.46
CA VAL A 463 -10.63 17.65 4.45
C VAL A 463 -11.16 17.26 5.82
N GLY A 464 -12.20 17.93 6.30
CA GLY A 464 -12.84 17.64 7.58
C GLY A 464 -14.35 17.59 7.49
N THR A 465 -14.96 16.97 8.50
CA THR A 465 -16.40 16.92 8.75
C THR A 465 -16.68 17.30 10.21
N TYR A 466 -17.87 17.82 10.48
CA TYR A 466 -18.34 18.08 11.84
C TYR A 466 -18.84 16.82 12.55
N GLY A 467 -19.06 15.74 11.81
CA GLY A 467 -19.68 14.54 12.35
C GLY A 467 -21.15 14.76 12.76
N ASP A 468 -21.82 13.67 13.07
CA ASP A 468 -23.16 13.64 13.67
C ASP A 468 -23.18 13.05 15.09
N GLY A 469 -21.98 12.82 15.66
CA GLY A 469 -21.79 12.20 16.97
C GLY A 469 -21.96 10.68 16.95
N GLY A 470 -21.59 10.07 15.82
CA GLY A 470 -21.58 8.62 15.63
C GLY A 470 -22.92 7.99 15.29
N ALA A 471 -23.88 8.78 14.81
CA ALA A 471 -25.16 8.27 14.34
C ALA A 471 -25.06 7.62 12.95
N THR A 472 -24.20 8.13 12.06
CA THR A 472 -23.94 7.59 10.72
C THR A 472 -22.45 7.63 10.36
N ASN A 473 -22.05 6.99 9.26
CA ASN A 473 -20.68 7.14 8.73
C ASN A 473 -20.65 8.36 7.80
N ASP A 474 -20.56 9.56 8.39
CA ASP A 474 -20.68 10.82 7.65
C ASP A 474 -19.70 10.90 6.46
N LEU A 475 -18.42 11.11 6.75
CA LEU A 475 -17.37 11.23 5.73
C LEU A 475 -16.52 9.96 5.69
N VAL A 476 -16.33 9.42 4.49
CA VAL A 476 -15.34 8.40 4.19
C VAL A 476 -14.47 8.90 3.03
N VAL A 477 -13.15 8.98 3.25
CA VAL A 477 -12.19 9.51 2.28
C VAL A 477 -11.39 8.36 1.69
N ARG A 478 -11.27 8.29 0.36
CA ARG A 478 -10.43 7.28 -0.31
C ARG A 478 -8.95 7.48 0.02
N THR A 479 -8.22 6.37 0.05
CA THR A 479 -6.77 6.33 0.14
C THR A 479 -6.18 5.64 -1.08
N ALA A 480 -4.95 5.98 -1.41
CA ALA A 480 -4.22 5.35 -2.51
C ALA A 480 -2.72 5.29 -2.17
N GLY A 481 -2.23 4.08 -1.95
CA GLY A 481 -0.84 3.81 -1.54
C GLY A 481 -0.56 4.00 -0.05
N ILE A 482 0.72 3.86 0.28
CA ILE A 482 1.24 3.88 1.65
C ILE A 482 2.01 5.19 1.87
N SER A 483 1.87 5.75 3.07
CA SER A 483 2.62 6.91 3.55
C SER A 483 3.50 6.50 4.72
N ASP A 484 4.69 7.09 4.78
CA ASP A 484 5.56 6.94 5.95
C ASP A 484 4.88 7.53 7.19
N PRO A 485 5.13 6.96 8.38
CA PRO A 485 4.60 7.49 9.64
C PRO A 485 4.85 9.00 9.76
N GLN A 486 3.87 9.73 10.32
CA GLN A 486 3.95 11.17 10.53
C GLN A 486 4.05 12.03 9.25
N THR A 487 3.61 11.52 8.09
CA THR A 487 3.49 12.31 6.84
C THR A 487 2.05 12.54 6.38
N SER A 488 1.10 11.79 6.93
CA SER A 488 -0.34 11.91 6.72
C SER A 488 -1.05 11.83 8.06
N PHE A 489 -1.99 12.73 8.32
CA PHE A 489 -2.54 12.98 9.65
C PHE A 489 -4.05 12.85 9.68
N LYS A 490 -4.56 12.43 10.84
CA LYS A 490 -5.97 12.47 11.23
C LYS A 490 -6.07 13.32 12.50
N TYR A 491 -6.86 14.37 12.50
CA TYR A 491 -7.29 15.03 13.73
C TYR A 491 -8.63 14.45 14.16
N ASP A 492 -8.69 13.89 15.36
CA ASP A 492 -9.94 13.36 15.91
C ASP A 492 -10.63 14.44 16.75
N GLY A 493 -11.78 14.91 16.29
CA GLY A 493 -12.52 15.98 16.93
C GLY A 493 -13.29 15.54 18.18
N ALA A 494 -13.44 14.23 18.42
CA ALA A 494 -14.12 13.73 19.61
C ALA A 494 -13.23 13.74 20.85
N ASP A 495 -11.96 13.35 20.69
CA ASP A 495 -10.97 13.31 21.78
C ASP A 495 -9.92 14.43 21.70
N LEU A 496 -9.98 15.26 20.66
CA LEU A 496 -9.10 16.41 20.39
C LEU A 496 -7.63 16.03 20.10
N THR A 497 -7.38 14.81 19.62
CA THR A 497 -6.03 14.25 19.47
C THR A 497 -5.60 14.15 18.00
N TRP A 498 -4.31 14.37 17.76
CA TRP A 498 -3.67 14.12 16.47
C TRP A 498 -3.16 12.68 16.40
N TYR A 499 -3.54 12.01 15.32
CA TYR A 499 -3.04 10.69 14.93
C TYR A 499 -2.36 10.79 13.56
N TYR A 500 -1.54 9.81 13.23
CA TYR A 500 -1.07 9.63 11.85
C TYR A 500 -1.70 8.38 11.22
N THR A 501 -1.76 8.37 9.90
CA THR A 501 -2.14 7.21 9.10
C THR A 501 -1.00 6.84 8.16
N THR A 502 -0.85 5.54 7.88
CA THR A 502 0.10 5.02 6.88
C THR A 502 -0.57 4.64 5.57
N LYS A 503 -1.88 4.89 5.44
CA LYS A 503 -2.56 4.92 4.13
C LYS A 503 -2.71 6.36 3.71
N THR A 504 -2.23 6.70 2.51
CA THR A 504 -2.18 8.07 1.99
C THR A 504 -3.59 8.53 1.60
N PRO A 505 -4.21 9.49 2.32
CA PRO A 505 -5.48 10.07 1.91
C PRO A 505 -5.37 10.68 0.52
N MET A 506 -6.40 10.50 -0.31
CA MET A 506 -6.50 11.16 -1.61
C MET A 506 -6.96 12.61 -1.42
N VAL A 507 -6.15 13.39 -0.70
CA VAL A 507 -6.35 14.82 -0.38
C VAL A 507 -5.17 15.60 -0.95
N ARG A 508 -5.46 16.62 -1.74
CA ARG A 508 -4.52 17.26 -2.67
C ARG A 508 -4.58 18.78 -2.57
N MET A 509 -3.49 19.44 -2.90
CA MET A 509 -3.51 20.89 -3.13
C MET A 509 -3.91 21.18 -4.58
N ASN A 510 -4.74 22.21 -4.76
CA ASN A 510 -5.14 22.69 -6.07
C ASN A 510 -4.76 24.17 -6.23
N PHE A 511 -3.94 24.43 -7.25
CA PHE A 511 -3.35 25.73 -7.56
C PHE A 511 -4.06 26.46 -8.70
N ASP A 512 -5.23 25.98 -9.16
CA ASP A 512 -5.92 26.55 -10.32
C ASP A 512 -6.53 27.93 -9.98
N PRO A 513 -6.09 29.01 -10.64
CA PRO A 513 -6.66 30.34 -10.40
C PRO A 513 -8.10 30.48 -10.90
N VAL A 514 -8.69 29.49 -11.60
CA VAL A 514 -10.09 29.52 -12.05
C VAL A 514 -11.07 29.74 -10.89
N PHE A 515 -10.70 29.32 -9.68
CA PHE A 515 -11.50 29.57 -8.47
C PHE A 515 -11.64 31.08 -8.17
N SER A 516 -10.75 31.94 -8.69
CA SER A 516 -10.90 33.42 -8.68
C SER A 516 -12.07 33.92 -9.54
N ILE A 517 -12.41 33.21 -10.61
CA ILE A 517 -13.34 33.69 -11.64
C ILE A 517 -14.79 33.41 -11.22
N ASN A 518 -15.01 32.32 -10.48
CA ASN A 518 -16.29 32.05 -9.83
C ASN A 518 -16.56 33.04 -8.67
N GLU A 519 -15.51 33.60 -8.06
CA GLU A 519 -15.60 34.67 -7.06
C GLU A 519 -15.97 36.06 -7.65
N ALA A 520 -15.65 36.32 -8.92
CA ALA A 520 -15.94 37.62 -9.56
C ALA A 520 -17.45 37.89 -9.78
N THR A 521 -18.31 36.88 -9.63
CA THR A 521 -19.77 37.05 -9.62
C THR A 521 -20.37 37.04 -8.20
N ALA A 522 -19.51 37.04 -7.18
CA ALA A 522 -19.82 36.62 -5.83
C ALA A 522 -19.37 37.65 -4.78
N SER A 523 -19.90 38.87 -4.87
CA SER A 523 -20.16 39.80 -3.74
C SER A 523 -20.20 39.13 -2.34
N SER A 524 -19.16 39.22 -1.48
CA SER A 524 -19.25 38.70 -0.09
C SER A 524 -18.39 39.35 1.00
N ALA A 525 -18.95 39.30 2.21
CA ALA A 525 -18.38 39.54 3.53
C ALA A 525 -17.20 38.62 3.89
N PHE A 526 -16.34 39.01 4.84
CA PHE A 526 -15.31 38.13 5.45
C PHE A 526 -15.41 38.10 6.98
N VAL A 527 -14.98 37.01 7.61
CA VAL A 527 -14.94 36.82 9.08
C VAL A 527 -13.53 36.46 9.49
N ASN A 528 -12.97 37.22 10.43
CA ASN A 528 -11.66 36.96 11.02
C ASN A 528 -11.75 35.95 12.15
N GLN A 529 -10.59 35.37 12.49
CA GLN A 529 -10.40 34.58 13.69
C GLN A 529 -10.77 35.39 14.95
N ASN A 530 -11.44 34.75 15.90
CA ASN A 530 -11.78 35.35 17.18
C ASN A 530 -10.50 35.66 17.97
N GLN A 531 -10.45 36.81 18.63
CA GLN A 531 -9.30 37.24 19.42
C GLN A 531 -9.73 37.64 20.84
N PRO A 532 -9.18 36.98 21.89
CA PRO A 532 -8.22 35.88 21.83
C PRO A 532 -8.85 34.54 21.38
N ASN A 533 -8.02 33.62 20.88
CA ASN A 533 -8.34 32.20 20.68
C ASN A 533 -7.11 31.35 21.04
N PRO A 534 -7.16 30.48 22.08
CA PRO A 534 -8.30 30.19 22.97
C PRO A 534 -8.74 31.38 23.84
N PHE A 535 -9.95 31.32 24.43
CA PHE A 535 -10.45 32.32 25.38
C PHE A 535 -11.26 31.68 26.51
N SER A 536 -11.29 32.32 27.69
CA SER A 536 -12.04 31.79 28.85
C SER A 536 -13.42 32.44 29.05
N PHE A 537 -13.54 33.75 28.86
CA PHE A 537 -14.78 34.48 29.14
C PHE A 537 -15.36 35.23 27.94
N GLU A 538 -14.58 36.09 27.30
CA GLU A 538 -14.99 36.90 26.15
C GLU A 538 -13.96 36.81 25.03
N THR A 539 -14.43 36.82 23.79
CA THR A 539 -13.61 36.96 22.58
C THR A 539 -14.27 37.96 21.62
N THR A 540 -13.47 38.59 20.77
CA THR A 540 -13.94 39.51 19.73
C THR A 540 -13.74 38.90 18.36
N ILE A 541 -14.83 38.85 17.59
CA ILE A 541 -14.85 38.37 16.21
C ILE A 541 -15.02 39.57 15.29
N ASN A 542 -13.98 39.92 14.56
CA ASN A 542 -14.03 41.00 13.57
C ASN A 542 -14.51 40.45 12.23
N TYR A 543 -15.43 41.14 11.57
CA TYR A 543 -15.94 40.74 10.26
C TYR A 543 -16.15 41.97 9.37
N SER A 544 -16.12 41.81 8.06
CA SER A 544 -16.52 42.86 7.13
C SER A 544 -17.64 42.37 6.24
N VAL A 545 -18.33 43.34 5.65
CA VAL A 545 -19.40 43.15 4.70
C VAL A 545 -19.00 43.93 3.46
N ASN A 546 -18.87 43.26 2.30
CA ASN A 546 -18.50 43.94 1.06
C ASN A 546 -19.72 44.38 0.24
N THR A 547 -20.90 43.86 0.54
CA THR A 547 -22.19 44.23 -0.06
C THR A 547 -23.32 44.21 0.96
N SER A 548 -24.25 45.14 0.84
CA SER A 548 -25.31 45.28 1.84
C SER A 548 -26.22 44.04 1.84
N GLY A 549 -26.51 43.48 3.01
CA GLY A 549 -27.38 42.31 3.15
C GLY A 549 -27.73 41.99 4.60
N SER A 550 -28.69 41.09 4.82
CA SER A 550 -29.09 40.65 6.16
C SER A 550 -28.18 39.53 6.65
N TYR A 551 -27.66 39.66 7.87
CA TYR A 551 -26.72 38.71 8.44
C TYR A 551 -27.23 38.07 9.74
N VAL A 552 -26.89 36.80 9.95
CA VAL A 552 -27.09 36.06 11.21
C VAL A 552 -25.72 35.59 11.70
N PHE A 553 -25.49 35.70 12.99
CA PHE A 553 -24.34 35.12 13.67
C PHE A 553 -24.80 33.90 14.46
N GLU A 554 -24.17 32.76 14.24
CA GLU A 554 -24.44 31.52 14.96
C GLU A 554 -23.16 31.02 15.64
N VAL A 555 -23.34 30.32 16.75
CA VAL A 555 -22.32 29.47 17.35
C VAL A 555 -22.90 28.07 17.50
N THR A 556 -22.13 27.07 17.10
CA THR A 556 -22.44 25.66 17.23
C THR A 556 -21.38 24.95 18.07
N ASN A 557 -21.78 23.85 18.73
CA ASN A 557 -20.82 22.91 19.32
C ASN A 557 -20.29 21.93 18.25
N VAL A 558 -19.40 21.02 18.64
CA VAL A 558 -18.83 20.00 17.73
C VAL A 558 -19.89 19.10 17.08
N ALA A 559 -21.02 18.84 17.75
CA ALA A 559 -22.13 18.05 17.22
C ALA A 559 -23.09 18.87 16.31
N GLY A 560 -22.67 20.04 15.82
CA GLY A 560 -23.48 20.91 14.96
C GLY A 560 -24.68 21.58 15.66
N LYS A 561 -24.89 21.36 16.96
CA LYS A 561 -26.00 21.96 17.70
C LYS A 561 -25.77 23.46 17.87
N ILE A 562 -26.72 24.27 17.41
CA ILE A 562 -26.72 25.72 17.63
C ILE A 562 -26.87 26.00 19.14
N ILE A 563 -25.88 26.65 19.72
CA ILE A 563 -25.83 27.05 21.13
C ILE A 563 -26.00 28.56 21.32
N HIS A 564 -25.77 29.34 20.27
CA HIS A 564 -26.02 30.77 20.24
C HIS A 564 -26.45 31.20 18.85
N GLU A 565 -27.45 32.05 18.77
CA GLU A 565 -27.87 32.68 17.52
C GLU A 565 -28.16 34.16 17.79
N LYS A 566 -27.71 35.02 16.88
CA LYS A 566 -27.93 36.46 16.93
C LYS A 566 -28.19 36.99 15.53
N ASN A 567 -29.43 37.42 15.29
CA ASN A 567 -29.79 38.15 14.08
C ASN A 567 -29.12 39.55 14.11
N LEU A 568 -28.22 39.81 13.15
CA LEU A 568 -27.50 41.07 13.03
C LEU A 568 -28.25 42.10 12.17
N GLY A 569 -29.33 41.68 11.49
CA GLY A 569 -30.13 42.49 10.59
C GLY A 569 -29.39 42.90 9.32
N LEU A 570 -29.95 43.91 8.64
CA LEU A 570 -29.32 44.52 7.46
C LEU A 570 -28.01 45.21 7.86
N LYS A 571 -26.90 44.79 7.25
CA LYS A 571 -25.59 45.45 7.33
C LYS A 571 -25.26 46.08 5.99
N HIS A 572 -24.74 47.29 6.01
CA HIS A 572 -24.17 47.93 4.83
C HIS A 572 -22.72 47.53 4.64
N LYS A 573 -22.15 47.82 3.46
CA LYS A 573 -20.72 47.64 3.22
C LYS A 573 -19.90 48.32 4.32
N GLY A 574 -19.00 47.59 4.98
CA GLY A 574 -18.18 48.11 6.06
C GLY A 574 -17.60 47.02 6.98
N ASN A 575 -16.81 47.44 7.96
CA ASN A 575 -16.23 46.57 8.98
C ASN A 575 -17.05 46.62 10.27
N TYR A 576 -17.14 45.49 10.95
CA TYR A 576 -17.95 45.27 12.14
C TYR A 576 -17.25 44.31 13.10
N SER A 577 -17.77 44.24 14.33
CA SER A 577 -17.24 43.34 15.36
C SER A 577 -18.38 42.73 16.18
N ILE A 578 -18.23 41.47 16.55
CA ILE A 578 -19.12 40.74 17.45
C ILE A 578 -18.32 40.39 18.70
N LYS A 579 -18.81 40.83 19.85
CA LYS A 579 -18.34 40.31 21.14
C LYS A 579 -19.13 39.04 21.46
N PHE A 580 -18.42 37.95 21.70
CA PHE A 580 -19.00 36.68 22.11
C PHE A 580 -18.50 36.32 23.50
N GLN A 581 -19.42 35.87 24.36
CA GLN A 581 -19.13 35.48 25.74
C GLN A 581 -19.51 34.01 25.93
N SER A 582 -18.63 33.24 26.58
CA SER A 582 -18.82 31.80 26.76
C SER A 582 -20.00 31.47 27.68
N ASN A 583 -20.37 32.33 28.63
CA ASN A 583 -21.59 32.26 29.44
C ASN A 583 -22.06 30.83 29.82
N ASN A 584 -21.20 30.07 30.52
CA ASN A 584 -21.41 28.69 31.00
C ASN A 584 -21.32 27.59 29.93
N LEU A 585 -20.78 27.87 28.75
CA LEU A 585 -20.32 26.83 27.84
C LEU A 585 -19.14 26.08 28.47
N ALA A 586 -19.14 24.75 28.30
CA ALA A 586 -18.03 23.93 28.76
C ALA A 586 -16.74 24.27 27.97
N PRO A 587 -15.55 24.07 28.56
CA PRO A 587 -14.31 24.12 27.79
C PRO A 587 -14.38 23.13 26.62
N GLY A 588 -13.91 23.53 25.44
CA GLY A 588 -14.00 22.71 24.23
C GLY A 588 -13.92 23.50 22.93
N ILE A 589 -14.05 22.78 21.82
CA ILE A 589 -14.11 23.36 20.48
C ILE A 589 -15.54 23.77 20.15
N TYR A 590 -15.66 24.95 19.58
CA TYR A 590 -16.89 25.51 19.05
C TYR A 590 -16.65 26.10 17.67
N PHE A 591 -17.71 26.28 16.91
CA PHE A 591 -17.64 26.93 15.61
C PHE A 591 -18.57 28.14 15.62
N TYR A 592 -18.12 29.24 15.06
CA TYR A 592 -18.97 30.40 14.87
C TYR A 592 -19.12 30.71 13.38
N SER A 593 -20.35 31.00 12.97
CA SER A 593 -20.71 31.24 11.58
C SER A 593 -21.28 32.64 11.40
N LEU A 594 -20.89 33.32 10.31
CA LEU A 594 -21.61 34.48 9.79
C LEU A 594 -22.36 34.07 8.52
N ILE A 595 -23.67 34.26 8.54
CA ILE A 595 -24.59 33.72 7.52
C ILE A 595 -25.31 34.87 6.84
N ASN A 596 -25.43 34.81 5.51
CA ASN A 596 -26.24 35.73 4.70
C ASN A 596 -26.93 34.94 3.59
N ASN A 597 -28.26 34.82 3.68
CA ASN A 597 -29.15 34.12 2.74
C ASN A 597 -28.66 32.72 2.30
N LYS A 598 -27.70 32.64 1.37
CA LYS A 598 -27.14 31.41 0.78
C LYS A 598 -25.68 31.14 1.15
N ARG A 599 -25.02 31.99 1.96
CA ARG A 599 -23.60 31.85 2.32
C ARG A 599 -23.43 31.75 3.83
N ARG A 600 -22.53 30.88 4.25
CA ARG A 600 -22.14 30.64 5.65
C ARG A 600 -20.61 30.63 5.70
N ILE A 601 -20.03 31.55 6.47
CA ILE A 601 -18.59 31.58 6.73
C ILE A 601 -18.38 31.11 8.17
N THR A 602 -17.77 29.95 8.35
CA THR A 602 -17.57 29.31 9.66
C THR A 602 -16.09 29.36 10.06
N LYS A 603 -15.83 29.65 11.34
CA LYS A 603 -14.49 29.62 11.94
C LYS A 603 -14.52 28.86 13.27
N LYS A 604 -13.44 28.15 13.56
CA LYS A 604 -13.22 27.42 14.81
C LYS A 604 -12.86 28.40 15.92
N MET A 605 -13.36 28.18 17.13
CA MET A 605 -12.90 28.83 18.36
C MET A 605 -12.77 27.80 19.49
N ILE A 606 -11.87 28.07 20.43
CA ILE A 606 -11.54 27.20 21.56
C ILE A 606 -11.88 27.94 22.85
N ILE A 607 -12.75 27.34 23.67
CA ILE A 607 -13.12 27.83 25.00
C ILE A 607 -12.30 27.08 26.06
N GLN A 608 -11.70 27.80 27.01
CA GLN A 608 -10.90 27.26 28.12
C GLN A 608 -11.58 27.39 29.48
#